data_AF-A0A7S3C3Z4-F1
#
_entry.id   AF-A0A7S3C3Z4-F1
#
_cell.length_a   1.000
_cell.length_b   1.000
_cell.length_c   1.000
_cell.angle_alpha   90.00
_cell.angle_beta   90.00
_cell.angle_gamma   90.00
#
_symmetry.space_group_name_H-M   'P 1'
#
loop_
_entity.id
_entity.type
_entity.pdbx_description
1 polymer ?
#
loop_
_entity_poly.entity_id
_entity_poly.type
_entity_poly.pdbx_seq_one_letter_code
_entity_poly.pdbx_strand_id
1 'polypeptide(L)'
;DTGPGFMRAHGKDPAFALVSELRDSTPPRFHLLYVAGAAATAMIVLAVADVLPLFTAAMLAAGVMVATGCLTQQQVRESVNWQVIVTIATAFGLSNAMENAGVAGNLAKVVVDAAEATGTGETGLLVAIYVGTIILANIV
;
A
#
# COMPACT_ATOMS: atom_id res chain seq x y z
N ASP A 1 16.60 -34.41 -26.84
CA ASP A 1 17.15 -33.08 -27.17
C ASP A 1 16.17 -31.95 -26.92
N THR A 2 16.06 -31.49 -25.67
CA THR A 2 15.27 -30.32 -25.27
C THR A 2 16.18 -29.08 -25.20
N GLY A 3 16.74 -28.70 -26.36
CA GLY A 3 17.62 -27.55 -26.47
C GLY A 3 16.87 -26.20 -26.43
N PRO A 4 17.58 -25.07 -26.20
CA PRO A 4 17.01 -23.72 -26.11
C PRO A 4 16.27 -23.23 -27.37
N GLY A 5 16.39 -23.93 -28.51
CA GLY A 5 15.61 -23.67 -29.73
C GLY A 5 14.14 -24.12 -29.67
N PHE A 6 13.80 -25.05 -28.76
CA PHE A 6 12.45 -25.61 -28.63
C PHE A 6 11.44 -24.57 -28.10
N MET A 7 11.87 -23.68 -27.21
CA MET A 7 11.02 -22.63 -26.62
C MET A 7 10.55 -21.58 -27.64
N ARG A 8 11.40 -21.24 -28.63
CA ARG A 8 11.02 -20.32 -29.72
C ARG A 8 10.07 -20.96 -30.73
N ALA A 9 10.17 -22.27 -30.93
CA ALA A 9 9.35 -23.00 -31.89
C ALA A 9 7.96 -23.35 -31.34
N HIS A 10 7.84 -23.71 -30.05
CA HIS A 10 6.60 -24.21 -29.45
C HIS A 10 5.96 -23.29 -28.40
N GLY A 11 6.51 -22.10 -28.12
CA GLY A 11 5.98 -21.17 -27.12
C GLY A 11 4.61 -20.56 -27.44
N LYS A 12 4.08 -20.74 -28.66
CA LYS A 12 2.74 -20.27 -29.09
C LYS A 12 1.68 -21.38 -29.10
N ASP A 13 2.05 -22.60 -28.75
CA ASP A 13 1.15 -23.74 -28.77
C ASP A 13 0.29 -23.76 -27.49
N PRO A 14 -1.05 -23.79 -27.55
CA PRO A 14 -1.89 -23.90 -26.36
C PRO A 14 -1.59 -25.14 -25.51
N ALA A 15 -1.01 -26.19 -26.11
CA ALA A 15 -0.51 -27.35 -25.37
C ALA A 15 0.69 -27.02 -24.47
N PHE A 16 1.49 -25.99 -24.81
CA PHE A 16 2.57 -25.49 -23.97
C PHE A 16 2.04 -24.68 -22.77
N ALA A 17 0.90 -23.99 -22.92
CA ALA A 17 0.22 -23.31 -21.82
C ALA A 17 -0.31 -24.27 -20.73
N LEU A 18 -0.53 -25.53 -21.09
CA LEU A 18 -0.89 -26.60 -20.15
C LEU A 18 0.32 -27.20 -19.41
N VAL A 19 1.53 -27.02 -19.95
CA VAL A 19 2.79 -27.55 -19.39
C VAL A 19 3.62 -26.47 -18.69
N SER A 20 3.39 -25.19 -19.03
CA SER A 20 3.85 -24.09 -18.20
C SER A 20 3.01 -24.07 -16.95
N GLU A 21 3.55 -24.60 -15.84
CA GLU A 21 3.11 -24.15 -14.53
C GLU A 21 3.17 -22.62 -14.56
N LEU A 22 2.00 -21.97 -14.61
CA LEU A 22 1.92 -20.56 -14.25
C LEU A 22 2.43 -20.50 -12.83
N ARG A 23 3.69 -20.11 -12.65
CA ARG A 23 4.21 -19.65 -11.37
C ARG A 23 3.18 -18.66 -10.82
N ASP A 24 2.66 -18.96 -9.63
CA ASP A 24 1.51 -18.33 -8.93
C ASP A 24 0.08 -18.80 -9.23
N SER A 25 -0.15 -19.92 -9.92
CA SER A 25 -1.50 -20.52 -9.97
C SER A 25 -1.76 -21.45 -8.78
N THR A 26 -1.90 -20.90 -7.57
CA THR A 26 -2.63 -21.63 -6.51
C THR A 26 -4.07 -21.80 -7.00
N PRO A 27 -4.59 -23.03 -7.19
CA PRO A 27 -5.93 -23.23 -7.72
C PRO A 27 -6.95 -22.47 -6.84
N PRO A 28 -7.77 -21.56 -7.42
CA PRO A 28 -8.65 -20.70 -6.66
C PRO A 28 -9.65 -21.53 -5.86
N ARG A 29 -9.52 -21.49 -4.54
CA ARG A 29 -10.42 -22.20 -3.62
C ARG A 29 -11.70 -21.40 -3.47
N PHE A 30 -12.64 -21.59 -4.41
CA PHE A 30 -13.91 -20.85 -4.46
C PHE A 30 -14.72 -20.91 -3.14
N HIS A 31 -14.58 -21.96 -2.33
CA HIS A 31 -15.25 -22.02 -1.02
C HIS A 31 -14.69 -21.03 0.01
N LEU A 32 -13.40 -20.65 -0.09
CA LEU A 32 -12.75 -19.67 0.79
C LEU A 32 -12.91 -18.25 0.26
N LEU A 33 -13.25 -18.08 -1.02
CA LEU A 33 -13.48 -16.78 -1.64
C LEU A 33 -14.59 -15.99 -0.91
N TYR A 34 -15.66 -16.67 -0.49
CA TYR A 34 -16.75 -16.03 0.26
C TYR A 34 -16.28 -15.54 1.63
N VAL A 35 -15.46 -16.33 2.33
CA VAL A 35 -14.89 -15.97 3.64
C VAL A 35 -13.95 -14.78 3.51
N ALA A 36 -13.05 -14.80 2.51
CA ALA A 36 -12.12 -13.71 2.25
C ALA A 36 -12.88 -12.41 1.89
N GLY A 37 -13.88 -12.50 1.01
CA GLY A 37 -14.72 -11.38 0.62
C GLY A 37 -15.52 -10.81 1.79
N ALA A 38 -16.11 -11.68 2.64
CA ALA A 38 -16.84 -11.27 3.83
C ALA A 38 -15.92 -10.60 4.86
N ALA A 39 -14.74 -11.15 5.13
CA ALA A 39 -13.78 -10.58 6.07
C ALA A 39 -13.25 -9.21 5.59
N ALA A 40 -12.92 -9.08 4.30
CA ALA A 40 -12.49 -7.81 3.73
C ALA A 40 -13.60 -6.74 3.76
N THR A 41 -14.84 -7.13 3.44
CA THR A 41 -15.98 -6.22 3.47
C THR A 41 -16.30 -5.79 4.91
N ALA A 42 -16.31 -6.73 5.85
CA ALA A 42 -16.52 -6.43 7.27
C ALA A 42 -15.43 -5.47 7.81
N MET A 43 -14.17 -5.69 7.44
CA MET A 43 -13.06 -4.79 7.80
C MET A 43 -13.30 -3.37 7.30
N ILE A 44 -13.69 -3.20 6.03
CA ILE A 44 -13.94 -1.88 5.43
C ILE A 44 -15.12 -1.20 6.13
N VAL A 45 -16.22 -1.92 6.35
CA VAL A 45 -17.41 -1.36 7.03
C VAL A 45 -17.08 -0.91 8.45
N LEU A 46 -16.34 -1.72 9.21
CA LEU A 46 -15.93 -1.38 10.58
C LEU A 46 -14.99 -0.16 10.61
N ALA A 47 -14.08 -0.04 9.65
CA ALA A 47 -13.16 1.08 9.56
C ALA A 47 -13.86 2.38 9.11
N VAL A 48 -14.78 2.31 8.16
CA VAL A 48 -15.53 3.49 7.67
C VAL A 48 -16.54 3.99 8.70
N ALA A 49 -17.15 3.08 9.46
CA ALA A 49 -18.04 3.42 10.56
C ALA A 49 -17.30 3.93 11.82
N ASP A 50 -15.97 4.03 11.78
CA ASP A 50 -15.08 4.47 12.86
C ASP A 50 -15.29 3.72 14.19
N VAL A 51 -15.77 2.46 14.11
CA VAL A 51 -16.01 1.62 15.29
C VAL A 51 -14.69 1.09 15.84
N LEU A 52 -13.75 0.80 14.95
CA LEU A 52 -12.41 0.30 15.27
C LEU A 52 -11.38 1.05 14.42
N PRO A 53 -10.18 1.36 14.97
CA PRO A 53 -9.07 1.87 14.17
C PRO A 53 -8.76 0.92 13.01
N LEU A 54 -8.49 1.49 11.82
CA LEU A 54 -8.20 0.72 10.60
C LEU A 54 -7.14 -0.38 10.84
N PHE A 55 -6.11 -0.07 11.62
CA PHE A 55 -5.06 -1.02 11.96
C PHE A 55 -5.59 -2.24 12.74
N THR A 56 -6.42 -2.01 13.77
CA THR A 56 -7.02 -3.07 14.58
C THR A 56 -8.00 -3.90 13.76
N ALA A 57 -8.83 -3.26 12.93
CA ALA A 57 -9.75 -3.94 12.03
C ALA A 57 -9.00 -4.83 11.02
N ALA A 58 -7.90 -4.33 10.44
CA ALA A 58 -7.06 -5.09 9.52
C ALA A 58 -6.38 -6.29 10.19
N MET A 59 -5.88 -6.14 11.43
CA MET A 59 -5.31 -7.26 12.19
C MET A 59 -6.35 -8.35 12.48
N LEU A 60 -7.58 -7.97 12.85
CA LEU A 60 -8.66 -8.94 13.06
C LEU A 60 -9.03 -9.66 11.76
N ALA A 61 -9.17 -8.94 10.66
CA ALA A 61 -9.46 -9.54 9.35
C ALA A 61 -8.36 -10.50 8.89
N ALA A 62 -7.08 -10.11 9.05
CA ALA A 62 -5.94 -10.98 8.78
C ALA A 62 -5.95 -12.23 9.69
N GLY A 63 -6.24 -12.06 10.97
CA GLY A 63 -6.39 -13.16 11.93
C GLY A 63 -7.48 -14.14 11.53
N VAL A 64 -8.65 -13.64 11.11
CA VAL A 64 -9.76 -14.47 10.58
C VAL A 64 -9.31 -15.23 9.33
N MET A 65 -8.67 -14.57 8.36
CA MET A 65 -8.20 -15.21 7.13
C MET A 65 -7.17 -16.33 7.40
N VAL A 66 -6.32 -16.17 8.41
CA VAL A 66 -5.39 -17.19 8.86
C VAL A 66 -6.11 -18.32 9.59
N ALA A 67 -7.04 -18.00 10.49
CA ALA A 67 -7.80 -18.99 11.26
C ALA A 67 -8.68 -19.89 10.37
N THR A 68 -9.26 -19.33 9.30
CA THR A 68 -10.05 -20.08 8.33
C THR A 68 -9.21 -20.84 7.30
N GLY A 69 -7.88 -20.77 7.38
CA GLY A 69 -6.97 -21.42 6.45
C GLY A 69 -7.02 -20.85 5.03
N CYS A 70 -7.48 -19.61 4.87
CA CYS A 70 -7.47 -18.92 3.58
C CYS A 70 -6.04 -18.61 3.13
N LEU A 71 -5.18 -18.27 4.09
CA LEU A 71 -3.75 -18.04 3.87
C LEU A 71 -2.95 -18.88 4.86
N THR A 72 -1.90 -19.54 4.37
CA THR A 72 -0.92 -20.21 5.24
C THR A 72 0.01 -19.19 5.90
N GLN A 73 0.61 -19.57 7.03
CA GLN A 73 1.55 -18.71 7.77
C GLN A 73 2.72 -18.23 6.90
N GLN A 74 3.19 -19.07 5.98
CA GLN A 74 4.25 -18.73 5.05
C GLN A 74 3.76 -17.71 4.00
N GLN A 75 2.59 -17.94 3.40
CA GLN A 75 2.00 -17.02 2.41
C GLN A 75 1.72 -15.63 3.00
N VAL A 76 1.27 -15.54 4.26
CA VAL A 76 1.07 -14.25 4.94
C VAL A 76 2.39 -13.48 5.04
N ARG A 77 3.47 -14.15 5.44
CA ARG A 77 4.79 -13.51 5.58
C ARG A 77 5.37 -13.08 4.23
N GLU A 78 5.18 -13.88 3.19
CA GLU A 78 5.62 -13.57 1.82
C GLU A 78 4.81 -12.41 1.21
N SER A 79 3.53 -12.27 1.56
CA SER A 79 2.66 -11.21 1.06
C SER A 79 2.95 -9.84 1.70
N VAL A 80 3.66 -9.81 2.83
CA VAL A 80 3.98 -8.56 3.54
C VAL A 80 5.19 -7.89 2.89
N ASN A 81 4.96 -6.72 2.30
CA ASN A 81 6.05 -5.89 1.78
C ASN A 81 6.75 -5.15 2.93
N TRP A 82 7.82 -5.76 3.45
CA TRP A 82 8.64 -5.16 4.53
C TRP A 82 9.25 -3.82 4.15
N GLN A 83 9.60 -3.61 2.87
CA GLN A 83 10.15 -2.35 2.42
C GLN A 83 9.14 -1.22 2.64
N VAL A 84 7.89 -1.41 2.24
CA VAL A 84 6.81 -0.42 2.44
C VAL A 84 6.59 -0.13 3.93
N ILE A 85 6.54 -1.16 4.78
CA ILE A 85 6.34 -0.97 6.23
C ILE A 85 7.48 -0.14 6.85
N VAL A 86 8.73 -0.49 6.53
CA VAL A 86 9.91 0.22 7.04
C VAL A 86 9.96 1.66 6.51
N THR A 87 9.61 1.88 5.24
CA THR A 87 9.53 3.23 4.65
C THR A 87 8.51 4.10 5.37
N ILE A 88 7.29 3.58 5.60
CA ILE A 88 6.24 4.31 6.31
C ILE A 88 6.65 4.60 7.76
N ALA A 89 7.22 3.61 8.46
CA ALA A 89 7.69 3.78 9.84
C ALA A 89 8.80 4.84 9.94
N THR A 90 9.72 4.85 8.98
CA THR A 90 10.81 5.83 8.91
C THR A 90 10.27 7.22 8.60
N ALA A 91 9.29 7.36 7.70
CA ALA A 91 8.65 8.64 7.41
C ALA A 91 8.00 9.25 8.65
N PHE A 92 7.27 8.44 9.45
CA PHE A 92 6.71 8.90 10.73
C PHE A 92 7.80 9.23 11.76
N GLY A 93 8.86 8.44 11.84
CA GLY A 93 10.01 8.72 12.71
C GLY A 93 10.70 10.04 12.35
N LEU A 94 10.92 10.27 11.05
CA LEU A 94 11.49 11.51 10.52
C LEU A 94 10.59 12.72 10.80
N SER A 95 9.27 12.58 10.63
CA SER A 95 8.29 13.62 10.96
C SER A 95 8.46 14.10 12.40
N ASN A 96 8.46 13.16 13.36
CA ASN A 96 8.65 13.47 14.78
C ASN A 96 10.02 14.09 15.07
N ALA A 97 11.08 13.63 14.38
CA ALA A 97 12.41 14.21 14.54
C ALA A 97 12.47 15.66 14.05
N MET A 98 11.79 15.99 12.95
CA MET A 98 11.72 17.35 12.42
C MET A 98 10.92 18.29 13.32
N GLU A 99 9.85 17.80 13.94
CA GLU A 99 9.08 18.53 14.95
C GLU A 99 9.93 18.83 16.19
N ASN A 100 10.60 17.81 16.74
CA ASN A 100 11.46 17.97 17.93
C ASN A 100 12.71 18.83 17.67
N ALA A 101 13.25 18.81 16.44
CA ALA A 101 14.35 19.68 16.05
C ALA A 101 13.93 21.13 15.78
N GLY A 102 12.62 21.43 15.76
CA GLY A 102 12.07 22.77 15.46
C GLY A 102 12.19 23.19 13.99
N VAL A 103 12.75 22.33 13.14
CA VAL A 103 12.91 22.58 11.70
C VAL A 103 11.54 22.70 11.02
N ALA A 104 10.57 21.88 11.44
CA ALA A 104 9.21 21.92 10.92
C ALA A 104 8.56 23.30 11.13
N GLY A 105 8.72 23.90 12.31
CA GLY A 105 8.18 25.22 12.62
C GLY A 105 8.84 26.35 11.83
N ASN A 106 10.16 26.28 11.62
CA ASN A 106 10.87 27.26 10.80
C ASN A 106 10.45 27.17 9.32
N LEU A 107 10.28 25.96 8.80
CA LEU A 107 9.82 25.74 7.42
C LEU A 107 8.38 26.24 7.22
N ALA A 108 7.50 25.97 8.19
CA ALA A 108 6.11 26.45 8.15
C ALA A 108 6.03 27.97 8.09
N LYS A 109 6.85 28.69 8.88
CA LYS A 109 6.91 30.16 8.84
C LYS A 109 7.30 30.68 7.47
N VAL A 110 8.35 30.12 6.85
CA VAL A 110 8.79 30.53 5.50
C VAL A 110 7.67 30.35 4.47
N VAL A 111 6.90 29.25 4.55
CA VAL A 111 5.78 29.00 3.64
C VAL A 111 4.63 29.98 3.89
N VAL A 112 4.32 30.27 5.16
CA VAL A 112 3.27 31.24 5.53
C VAL A 112 3.66 32.66 5.10
N ASP A 113 4.89 33.10 5.37
CA ASP A 113 5.37 34.44 5.00
C ASP A 113 5.34 34.63 3.47
N ALA A 114 5.71 33.59 2.71
CA ALA A 114 5.63 33.61 1.24
C ALA A 114 4.17 33.64 0.74
N ALA A 115 3.26 32.94 1.42
CA ALA A 115 1.85 32.95 1.09
C ALA A 115 1.18 34.30 1.41
N GLU A 116 1.50 34.91 2.55
CA GLU A 116 0.99 36.23 2.96
C GLU A 116 1.48 37.36 2.05
N ALA A 117 2.72 37.26 1.53
CA ALA A 117 3.26 38.22 0.56
C ALA A 117 2.42 38.32 -0.73
N THR A 118 1.62 37.30 -1.04
CA THR A 118 0.73 37.29 -2.22
C THR A 118 -0.58 38.06 -1.96
N GLY A 119 -0.84 38.50 -0.72
CA GLY A 119 -1.96 39.37 -0.35
C GLY A 119 -3.33 38.69 -0.31
N THR A 120 -3.40 37.37 -0.48
CA THR A 120 -4.64 36.59 -0.66
C THR A 120 -5.16 35.90 0.61
N GLY A 121 -4.75 36.30 1.82
CA GLY A 121 -5.27 35.77 3.08
C GLY A 121 -5.23 34.22 3.17
N GLU A 122 -6.30 33.63 3.71
CA GLU A 122 -6.43 32.17 3.93
C GLU A 122 -6.33 31.33 2.64
N THR A 123 -6.82 31.88 1.52
CA THR A 123 -6.70 31.23 0.20
C THR A 123 -5.26 31.09 -0.28
N GLY A 124 -4.37 32.03 0.09
CA GLY A 124 -2.95 31.96 -0.29
C GLY A 124 -2.24 30.75 0.33
N LEU A 125 -2.58 30.41 1.58
CA LEU A 125 -1.97 29.29 2.30
C LEU A 125 -2.37 27.93 1.71
N LEU A 126 -3.65 27.75 1.37
CA LEU A 126 -4.13 26.53 0.71
C LEU A 126 -3.44 26.31 -0.64
N VAL A 127 -3.29 27.38 -1.43
CA VAL A 127 -2.56 27.33 -2.70
C VAL A 127 -1.09 26.98 -2.48
N ALA A 128 -0.42 27.59 -1.49
CA ALA A 128 0.98 27.30 -1.19
C ALA A 128 1.21 25.83 -0.79
N ILE A 129 0.35 25.25 0.07
CA ILE A 129 0.44 23.84 0.47
C ILE A 129 0.15 22.92 -0.71
N TYR A 130 -0.85 23.24 -1.54
CA TYR A 130 -1.19 22.46 -2.72
C TYR A 130 -0.04 22.45 -3.74
N VAL A 131 0.53 23.62 -4.03
CA VAL A 131 1.71 23.77 -4.91
C VAL A 131 2.91 23.02 -4.34
N GLY A 132 3.17 23.16 -3.03
CA GLY A 132 4.24 22.41 -2.36
C GLY A 132 4.07 20.89 -2.50
N THR A 133 2.84 20.40 -2.33
CA THR A 133 2.50 18.98 -2.50
C THR A 133 2.70 18.52 -3.94
N ILE A 134 2.25 19.29 -4.93
CA ILE A 134 2.44 18.98 -6.35
C ILE A 134 3.92 18.93 -6.73
N ILE A 135 4.71 19.90 -6.27
CA ILE A 135 6.14 19.95 -6.58
C ILE A 135 6.83 18.71 -6.00
N LEU A 136 6.56 18.37 -4.74
CA LEU A 136 7.09 17.16 -4.10
C LEU A 136 6.68 15.88 -4.85
N ALA A 137 5.42 15.77 -5.25
CA ALA A 137 4.91 14.61 -5.97
C ALA A 137 5.49 14.45 -7.39
N ASN A 138 5.91 15.53 -8.04
CA ASN A 138 6.57 15.47 -9.36
C ASN A 138 8.08 15.24 -9.28
N ILE A 139 8.70 15.50 -8.12
CA ILE A 139 10.15 15.26 -7.91
C ILE A 139 10.43 13.78 -7.64
N VAL A 140 9.48 13.07 -7.00
CA VAL A 140 9.51 11.62 -6.76
C VAL A 140 9.05 10.86 -7.98
#